data_AF-A0A016UXY1-F1
#
_entry.id   AF-A0A016UXY1-F1
#
_cell.length_a   1.000
_cell.length_b   1.000
_cell.length_c   1.000
_cell.angle_alpha   90.00
_cell.angle_beta   90.00
_cell.angle_gamma   90.00
#
_symmetry.space_group_name_H-M   'P 1'
#
loop_
_entity.id
_entity.type
_entity.pdbx_description
1 polymer ?
#
loop_
_entity_poly.entity_id
_entity_poly.type
_entity_poly.pdbx_seq_one_letter_code
_entity_poly.pdbx_strand_id
1 'polypeptide(L)' 'MPKQTFTVLDYCGPLVLGAVFMSILFVLSLIMNFLFIRKRDEITSFEKLGAKYNLRVGPHRVSVVKRYIERPILTDE' A
#
# COMPACT_ATOMS: atom_id res chain seq x y z
N MET A 1 10.65 -6.80 -47.13
CA MET A 1 10.12 -6.07 -45.96
C MET A 1 11.27 -5.31 -45.31
N PRO A 2 11.16 -4.00 -45.08
CA PRO A 2 12.17 -3.26 -44.33
C PRO A 2 12.26 -3.83 -42.90
N LYS A 3 13.48 -4.01 -42.38
CA LYS A 3 13.69 -4.52 -41.02
C LYS A 3 13.45 -3.39 -40.03
N GLN A 4 12.55 -3.61 -39.06
CA GLN A 4 12.32 -2.65 -37.98
C GLN A 4 13.53 -2.63 -37.04
N THR A 5 14.14 -1.46 -36.86
CA THR A 5 15.23 -1.24 -35.90
C THR A 5 14.62 -0.82 -34.58
N PHE A 6 14.71 -1.68 -33.57
CA PHE A 6 14.27 -1.36 -32.23
C PHE A 6 15.41 -0.76 -31.41
N THR A 7 15.08 0.29 -30.68
CA THR A 7 15.94 0.85 -29.65
C THR A 7 15.61 0.21 -28.30
N VAL A 8 16.51 0.34 -27.32
CA VAL A 8 16.27 -0.19 -25.96
C VAL A 8 14.97 0.36 -25.35
N LEU A 9 14.62 1.60 -25.69
CA LEU A 9 13.41 2.25 -25.20
C LEU A 9 12.13 1.56 -25.68
N ASP A 10 12.12 1.01 -26.89
CA ASP A 10 10.96 0.29 -27.44
C ASP A 10 10.64 -0.97 -26.64
N TYR A 11 11.62 -1.54 -25.94
CA TYR A 11 11.45 -2.69 -25.04
C TYR A 11 11.04 -2.30 -23.61
N CYS A 12 11.07 -1.00 -23.25
CA CYS A 12 10.67 -0.55 -21.92
C CYS A 12 9.14 -0.45 -21.76
N GLY A 13 8.36 -0.56 -22.84
CA GLY A 13 6.90 -0.48 -22.82
C GLY A 13 6.23 -1.35 -21.73
N PRO A 14 6.57 -2.65 -21.62
CA PRO A 14 6.04 -3.52 -20.56
C PRO A 14 6.40 -3.07 -19.14
N LEU A 15 7.60 -2.53 -18.93
CA LEU A 15 8.02 -2.02 -17.62
C LEU A 15 7.21 -0.78 -17.23
N VAL A 16 7.02 0.16 -18.16
CA VAL A 16 6.22 1.37 -17.95
C VAL A 16 4.77 0.99 -17.67
N LEU A 17 4.20 0.09 -18.46
CA LEU A 17 2.82 -0.38 -18.27
C LEU A 17 2.65 -1.05 -16.90
N GLY A 18 3.60 -1.92 -16.51
CA GLY A 18 3.59 -2.56 -15.20
C GLY A 18 3.68 -1.55 -14.06
N ALA A 19 4.56 -0.55 -14.17
CA ALA A 19 4.69 0.51 -13.16
C ALA A 19 3.40 1.34 -13.03
N VAL A 20 2.77 1.71 -14.15
CA VAL A 20 1.48 2.44 -14.15
C VAL A 20 0.38 1.60 -13.51
N PHE A 21 0.25 0.33 -13.90
CA PHE A 21 -0.75 -0.58 -13.35
C PHE A 21 -0.59 -0.77 -11.82
N MET A 22 0.64 -1.01 -11.36
CA MET A 22 0.94 -1.13 -9.93
C MET A 22 0.64 0.16 -9.18
N SER A 23 0.93 1.32 -9.77
CA SER A 23 0.61 2.62 -9.18
C SER A 23 -0.90 2.82 -9.01
N ILE A 24 -1.69 2.45 -10.02
CA ILE A 24 -3.15 2.52 -9.96
C ILE A 24 -3.69 1.60 -8.85
N LEU A 25 -3.23 0.34 -8.81
CA LEU A 25 -3.63 -0.60 -7.76
C LEU A 25 -3.28 -0.11 -6.37
N PHE A 26 -2.09 0.47 -6.20
CA PHE A 26 -1.66 1.04 -4.93
C PHE A 26 -2.57 2.19 -4.47
N VAL A 27 -2.90 3.12 -5.37
CA VAL A 27 -3.80 4.24 -5.07
C VAL A 27 -5.22 3.73 -4.75
N LEU A 28 -5.75 2.79 -5.52
CA LEU A 28 -7.04 2.18 -5.23
C LEU A 28 -7.06 1.49 -3.88
N SER A 29 -5.99 0.77 -3.54
CA SER A 29 -5.85 0.11 -2.24
C SER A 29 -5.84 1.12 -1.09
N LEU A 30 -5.13 2.25 -1.24
CA LEU A 30 -5.17 3.35 -0.27
C LEU A 30 -6.58 3.94 -0.11
N ILE A 31 -7.29 4.19 -1.21
CA ILE A 31 -8.66 4.71 -1.17
C ILE A 31 -9.58 3.73 -0.43
N MET A 32 -9.52 2.44 -0.79
CA MET A 32 -10.31 1.40 -0.13
C MET A 32 -9.99 1.30 1.36
N ASN A 33 -8.71 1.42 1.73
CA ASN A 33 -8.28 1.42 3.13
C ASN A 33 -8.92 2.55 3.96
N PHE A 34 -9.18 3.70 3.34
CA PHE A 34 -9.85 4.82 4.00
C PHE A 34 -11.38 4.73 3.98
N LEU A 35 -11.96 4.26 2.88
CA LEU A 35 -13.41 4.29 2.68
C LEU A 35 -14.12 3.08 3.28
N PHE A 36 -13.53 1.89 3.20
CA PHE A 36 -14.21 0.64 3.53
C PHE A 36 -13.85 0.08 4.91
N ILE A 37 -12.66 0.38 5.43
CA ILE A 37 -12.26 -0.07 6.77
C ILE A 37 -13.07 0.67 7.83
N ARG A 38 -13.76 -0.07 8.69
CA ARG A 38 -14.48 0.46 9.83
C ARG A 38 -13.60 0.44 11.07
N LYS A 39 -13.97 1.23 12.08
CA LYS A 39 -13.26 1.32 13.36
C LYS A 39 -13.20 0.03 14.19
N ARG A 40 -13.93 -0.99 13.77
CA ARG A 40 -14.04 -2.30 14.44
C ARG A 40 -13.30 -3.40 13.68
N ASP A 41 -12.82 -3.09 12.49
CA ASP A 41 -12.08 -4.03 11.67
C ASP A 41 -10.61 -4.04 12.11
N GLU A 42 -9.86 -5.05 11.70
CA GLU A 42 -8.45 -5.18 12.05
C GLU A 42 -7.60 -4.04 11.47
N ILE A 43 -6.52 -3.70 12.19
CA ILE A 43 -5.58 -2.66 11.77
C ILE A 43 -4.84 -3.14 10.52
N THR A 44 -4.94 -2.35 9.46
CA THR A 44 -4.38 -2.73 8.16
C THR A 44 -2.87 -2.51 8.09
N SER A 45 -2.22 -3.18 7.14
CA SER A 45 -0.79 -3.01 6.89
C SER A 45 -0.42 -1.57 6.55
N PHE A 46 -1.31 -0.84 5.86
CA PHE A 46 -1.14 0.60 5.64
C PHE A 46 -1.08 1.34 6.97
N GLU A 47 -2.06 1.15 7.85
CA GLU A 47 -2.09 1.84 9.14
C GLU A 47 -0.85 1.52 10.00
N LYS A 48 -0.36 0.28 9.95
CA LYS A 48 0.90 -0.10 10.61
C LYS A 48 2.11 0.65 10.04
N LEU A 49 2.21 0.74 8.71
CA LEU A 49 3.27 1.48 8.04
C LEU A 49 3.20 2.98 8.34
N GLY A 50 2.01 3.57 8.24
CA GLY A 50 1.78 4.97 8.55
C GLY A 50 2.13 5.30 10.01
N ALA A 51 1.81 4.41 10.94
CA ALA A 51 2.18 4.58 12.35
C ALA A 51 3.69 4.68 12.58
N LYS A 52 4.51 3.93 11.81
CA LYS A 52 5.98 4.04 11.85
C LYS A 52 6.46 5.44 11.45
N TYR A 53 5.79 6.07 10.50
CA TYR A 53 6.11 7.42 10.00
C TYR A 53 5.26 8.53 10.62
N ASN A 54 4.47 8.25 11.68
CA ASN A 54 3.49 9.17 12.27
C ASN A 54 2.43 9.71 11.30
N LEU A 55 2.17 9.00 10.19
CA LEU A 55 1.20 9.39 9.18
C LEU A 55 -0.12 8.64 9.39
N ARG A 56 -1.24 9.38 9.34
CA ARG A 56 -2.57 8.77 9.35
C ARG A 56 -2.94 8.33 7.93
N VAL A 57 -2.88 7.03 7.69
CA VAL A 57 -3.18 6.40 6.38
C VAL A 57 -4.41 5.50 6.42
N GLY A 58 -5.27 5.70 7.42
CA GLY A 58 -6.53 4.99 7.58
C GLY A 58 -7.46 5.64 8.60
N PRO A 59 -8.61 5.02 8.88
CA PRO A 59 -9.64 5.56 9.76
C PRO A 59 -9.21 5.58 11.23
N HIS A 60 -8.35 4.66 11.68
CA HIS A 60 -7.89 4.60 13.06
C HIS A 60 -6.90 5.74 13.37
N ARG A 61 -6.87 6.17 14.63
CA ARG A 61 -5.89 7.17 15.08
C ARG A 61 -4.52 6.51 15.20
N VAL A 62 -3.48 7.22 14.79
CA VAL A 62 -2.08 6.75 14.85
C VAL A 62 -1.69 6.27 16.26
N SER A 63 -2.15 6.96 17.31
CA SER A 63 -1.89 6.55 18.70
C SER A 63 -2.49 5.20 19.08
N VAL A 64 -3.67 4.85 18.55
CA VAL A 64 -4.31 3.54 18.77
C VAL A 64 -3.52 2.45 18.06
N VAL A 65 -3.12 2.72 16.82
CA VAL A 65 -2.36 1.78 16.01
C VAL A 65 -1.00 1.50 16.63
N LYS A 66 -0.29 2.53 17.10
CA LYS A 66 0.99 2.37 17.81
C LYS A 66 0.85 1.52 19.06
N ARG A 67 -0.17 1.75 19.88
CA ARG A 67 -0.44 0.92 21.06
C ARG A 67 -0.68 -0.55 20.71
N TYR A 68 -1.30 -0.82 19.57
CA TYR A 68 -1.50 -2.19 19.10
C TYR A 68 -0.19 -2.84 18.61
N ILE A 69 0.69 -2.08 17.97
CA ILE A 69 2.02 -2.57 17.54
C ILE A 69 2.96 -2.78 18.74
N GLU A 70 2.89 -1.90 19.74
CA GLU A 70 3.74 -1.93 20.93
C GLU A 70 3.33 -2.98 21.95
N ARG A 71 2.08 -3.48 21.92
CA ARG A 71 1.69 -4.63 22.73
C ARG A 71 2.31 -5.88 22.10
N PRO A 72 3.34 -6.49 22.71
CA PRO A 72 3.72 -7.84 22.32
C PRO A 72 2.51 -8.73 22.59
N ILE A 73 2.31 -9.74 21.75
CA ILE A 73 1.29 -10.77 21.94
C ILE A 73 1.62 -11.48 23.27
N LEU A 74 1.11 -10.99 24.39
CA LEU A 74 1.21 -11.58 25.73
C LEU A 74 -0.17 -12.13 26.13
N THR A 75 -0.75 -12.94 25.25
CA THR A 75 -1.88 -13.81 25.57
C THR A 75 -1.98 -14.82 24.44
N ASP A 76 -1.23 -15.90 24.59
CA ASP A 76 -1.57 -17.25 24.11
C ASP A 76 -0.90 -18.20 25.13
N GLU A 77 -1.42 -18.19 26.36
CA GLU A 77 -1.32 -19.31 27.31
C GLU A 77 -2.68 -20.01 27.35
#